data_AF-A0A091RRQ5-F1
#
_entry.id   AF-A0A091RRQ5-F1
#
_cell.length_a   1.000
_cell.length_b   1.000
_cell.length_c   1.000
_cell.angle_alpha   90.00
_cell.angle_beta   90.00
_cell.angle_gamma   90.00
#
_symmetry.space_group_name_H-M   'P 1'
#
loop_
_entity.id
_entity.type
_entity.pdbx_description
1 polymer ?
#
loop_
_entity_poly.entity_id
_entity_poly.type
_entity_poly.pdbx_seq_one_letter_code
_entity_poly.pdbx_strand_id
1 'polypeptide(L)'
;MDSQEMKELQQEVMEELGISMEELQDIIDKELEKYECVKQRKQQLEELEKCVKQKEEEVARVDRLFDDASRAIDKCESLVKDLYSKLGLQYRESSSEDEDLAAKAMEVIEIPDEDDDDVMSIDPGWKHILHLFSLFPSLELQEAVAAIRKSAQNVQKFVDAVNKKTSAQDAQKGQSGGDLSRDEDLNVGMRILGKKRTKTWHKGTLIAIQSVG
;
A
#
# COMPACT_ATOMS: atom_id res chain seq x y z
N MET A 1 43.91 6.76 -6.86
CA MET A 1 44.19 5.80 -7.93
C MET A 1 43.49 6.30 -9.16
N ASP A 2 44.27 6.66 -10.16
CA ASP A 2 43.75 7.09 -11.45
C ASP A 2 43.30 5.88 -12.26
N SER A 3 42.26 6.03 -13.10
CA SER A 3 41.72 4.93 -13.91
C SER A 3 42.75 4.30 -14.85
N GLN A 4 43.83 5.02 -15.17
CA GLN A 4 44.94 4.55 -16.00
C GLN A 4 45.82 3.56 -15.21
N GLU A 5 46.21 3.94 -13.99
CA GLU A 5 46.99 3.13 -13.04
C GLU A 5 46.32 1.79 -12.75
N MET A 6 44.98 1.79 -12.64
CA MET A 6 44.20 0.58 -12.37
C MET A 6 44.19 -0.40 -13.55
N LYS A 7 44.24 0.10 -14.79
CA LYS A 7 44.29 -0.73 -15.99
C LYS A 7 45.68 -1.32 -16.22
N GLU A 8 46.72 -0.56 -15.93
CA GLU A 8 48.11 -1.04 -15.98
C GLU A 8 48.31 -2.17 -14.96
N LEU A 9 47.79 -2.02 -13.73
CA LEU A 9 47.78 -3.09 -12.73
C LEU A 9 46.98 -4.32 -13.17
N GLN A 10 45.82 -4.15 -13.81
CA GLN A 10 45.04 -5.27 -14.34
C GLN A 10 45.79 -6.02 -15.46
N GLN A 11 46.47 -5.29 -16.34
CA GLN A 11 47.27 -5.83 -17.43
C GLN A 11 48.49 -6.59 -16.88
N GLU A 12 49.20 -6.02 -15.91
CA GLU A 12 50.36 -6.62 -15.25
C GLU A 12 49.99 -7.93 -14.53
N VAL A 13 48.89 -7.94 -13.78
CA VAL A 13 48.38 -9.17 -13.13
C VAL A 13 47.99 -10.23 -14.16
N MET A 14 47.41 -9.85 -15.29
CA MET A 14 47.02 -10.77 -16.37
C MET A 14 48.25 -11.43 -17.02
N GLU A 15 49.29 -10.65 -17.29
CA GLU A 15 50.55 -11.13 -17.87
C GLU A 15 51.35 -12.01 -16.90
N GLU A 16 51.37 -11.67 -15.60
CA GLU A 16 52.09 -12.43 -14.58
C GLU A 16 51.42 -13.78 -14.28
N LEU A 17 50.09 -13.81 -14.21
CA LEU A 17 49.33 -15.01 -13.86
C LEU A 17 49.00 -15.90 -15.08
N GLY A 18 49.20 -15.39 -16.30
CA GLY A 18 49.00 -16.12 -17.56
C GLY A 18 47.56 -16.58 -17.82
N ILE A 19 46.58 -15.97 -17.13
CA ILE A 19 45.14 -16.20 -17.32
C ILE A 19 44.49 -14.93 -17.87
N SER A 20 43.40 -15.09 -18.60
CA SER A 20 42.61 -13.96 -19.08
C SER A 20 41.81 -13.31 -17.93
N MET A 21 41.41 -12.06 -18.13
CA MET A 21 40.53 -11.33 -17.19
C MET A 21 39.20 -12.06 -16.96
N GLU A 22 38.67 -12.71 -17.99
CA GLU A 22 37.41 -13.46 -17.94
C GLU A 22 37.57 -14.73 -17.10
N GLU A 23 38.70 -15.45 -17.24
CA GLU A 23 39.03 -16.60 -16.39
C GLU A 23 39.24 -16.21 -14.93
N LEU A 24 39.90 -15.06 -14.66
CA LEU A 24 40.05 -14.55 -13.29
C LEU A 24 38.70 -14.21 -12.66
N GLN A 25 37.80 -13.60 -13.43
CA GLN A 25 36.45 -13.27 -12.99
C GLN A 25 35.64 -14.54 -12.71
N ASP A 26 35.74 -15.55 -13.58
CA ASP A 26 35.09 -16.86 -13.39
C ASP A 26 35.63 -17.58 -12.13
N ILE A 27 36.94 -17.50 -11.86
CA ILE A 27 37.55 -18.04 -10.63
C ILE A 27 37.01 -17.32 -9.40
N ILE A 28 36.94 -16.00 -9.42
CA ILE A 28 36.39 -15.19 -8.33
C ILE A 28 34.92 -15.56 -8.10
N ASP A 29 34.09 -15.59 -9.15
CA ASP A 29 32.68 -15.92 -9.05
C ASP A 29 32.46 -17.33 -8.54
N LYS A 30 33.26 -18.30 -9.00
CA LYS A 30 33.21 -19.70 -8.55
C LYS A 30 33.65 -19.86 -7.10
N GLU A 31 34.62 -19.06 -6.63
CA GLU A 31 35.02 -19.02 -5.23
C GLU A 31 33.94 -18.35 -4.38
N LEU A 32 33.36 -17.23 -4.85
CA LEU A 32 32.27 -16.52 -4.20
C LEU A 32 31.01 -17.40 -4.05
N GLU A 33 30.71 -18.23 -5.04
CA GLU A 33 29.62 -19.21 -5.02
C GLU A 33 29.85 -20.33 -3.99
N LYS A 34 31.02 -20.44 -3.34
CA LYS A 34 31.19 -21.37 -2.21
C LYS A 34 30.66 -20.79 -0.90
N TYR A 35 30.53 -19.48 -0.80
CA TYR A 35 30.09 -18.82 0.43
C TYR A 35 28.56 -18.79 0.50
N GLU A 36 28.02 -19.39 1.56
CA GLU A 36 26.57 -19.52 1.76
C GLU A 36 25.85 -18.16 1.81
N CYS A 37 26.49 -17.13 2.37
CA CYS A 37 25.92 -15.77 2.40
C CYS A 37 25.74 -15.18 1.00
N VAL A 38 26.64 -15.49 0.05
CA VAL A 38 26.56 -15.04 -1.34
C VAL A 38 25.40 -15.75 -2.05
N LYS A 39 25.28 -17.07 -1.85
CA LYS A 39 24.15 -17.85 -2.39
C LYS A 39 22.80 -17.33 -1.91
N GLN A 40 22.66 -17.14 -0.60
CA GLN A 40 21.43 -16.64 0.00
C GLN A 40 21.09 -15.24 -0.52
N ARG A 41 22.08 -14.36 -0.63
CA ARG A 41 21.88 -13.01 -1.17
C ARG A 41 21.43 -13.05 -2.64
N LYS A 42 22.03 -13.92 -3.46
CA LYS A 42 21.70 -14.12 -4.87
C LYS A 42 20.28 -14.67 -5.03
N GLN A 43 19.90 -15.67 -4.22
CA GLN A 43 18.56 -16.22 -4.20
C GLN A 43 17.51 -15.18 -3.78
N GLN A 44 17.78 -14.41 -2.70
CA GLN A 44 16.89 -13.32 -2.28
C GLN A 44 16.72 -12.26 -3.37
N LEU A 45 17.78 -11.96 -4.11
CA LEU A 45 17.74 -11.01 -5.21
C LEU A 45 16.85 -11.54 -6.35
N GLU A 46 16.99 -12.82 -6.71
CA GLU A 46 16.19 -13.47 -7.75
C GLU A 46 14.70 -13.56 -7.36
N GLU A 47 14.40 -13.91 -6.11
CA GLU A 47 13.04 -13.91 -5.58
C GLU A 47 12.43 -12.49 -5.60
N LEU A 48 13.22 -11.49 -5.22
CA LEU A 48 12.80 -10.09 -5.26
C LEU A 48 12.56 -9.62 -6.69
N GLU A 49 13.44 -9.97 -7.64
CA GLU A 49 13.29 -9.62 -9.05
C GLU A 49 11.99 -10.19 -9.63
N LYS A 50 11.70 -11.47 -9.37
CA LYS A 50 10.43 -12.11 -9.75
C LYS A 50 9.23 -11.39 -9.13
N CYS A 51 9.32 -11.04 -7.85
CA CYS A 51 8.26 -10.33 -7.13
C CYS A 51 8.01 -8.93 -7.72
N VAL A 52 9.08 -8.18 -8.02
CA VAL A 52 8.99 -6.84 -8.64
C VAL A 52 8.35 -6.94 -10.01
N LYS A 53 8.83 -7.86 -10.86
CA LYS A 53 8.26 -8.07 -12.20
C LYS A 53 6.76 -8.37 -12.14
N GLN A 54 6.34 -9.27 -11.25
CA GLN A 54 4.92 -9.55 -11.05
C GLN A 54 4.15 -8.30 -10.63
N LYS A 55 4.66 -7.52 -9.67
CA LYS A 55 4.01 -6.28 -9.22
C LYS A 55 3.88 -5.24 -10.32
N GLU A 56 4.89 -5.10 -11.17
CA GLU A 56 4.85 -4.21 -12.34
C GLU A 56 3.76 -4.65 -13.33
N GLU A 57 3.63 -5.95 -13.60
CA GLU A 57 2.56 -6.49 -14.45
C GLU A 57 1.16 -6.25 -13.86
N GLU A 58 0.99 -6.41 -12.54
CA GLU A 58 -0.26 -6.12 -11.83
C GLU A 58 -0.63 -4.64 -11.89
N VAL A 59 0.34 -3.74 -11.67
CA VAL A 59 0.14 -2.29 -11.77
C VAL A 59 -0.28 -1.93 -13.19
N ALA A 60 0.44 -2.42 -14.20
CA ALA A 60 0.09 -2.18 -15.58
C ALA A 60 -1.31 -2.70 -15.95
N ARG A 61 -1.78 -3.80 -15.33
CA ARG A 61 -3.16 -4.28 -15.51
C ARG A 61 -4.17 -3.34 -14.88
N VAL A 62 -3.91 -2.88 -13.66
CA VAL A 62 -4.80 -1.97 -12.93
C VAL A 62 -4.90 -0.62 -13.65
N ASP A 63 -3.80 -0.06 -14.12
CA ASP A 63 -3.79 1.18 -14.90
C ASP A 63 -4.66 1.05 -16.16
N ARG A 64 -4.56 -0.07 -16.88
CA ARG A 64 -5.43 -0.35 -18.03
C ARG A 64 -6.92 -0.38 -17.65
N LEU A 65 -7.26 -0.97 -16.50
CA LEU A 65 -8.64 -1.01 -16.02
C LEU A 65 -9.16 0.39 -15.66
N PHE A 66 -8.35 1.23 -15.02
CA PHE A 66 -8.70 2.62 -14.72
C PHE A 66 -8.92 3.44 -15.99
N ASP A 67 -8.06 3.25 -16.98
CA ASP A 67 -8.18 3.88 -18.29
C ASP A 67 -9.46 3.44 -19.02
N ASP A 68 -9.77 2.14 -19.00
CA ASP A 68 -11.00 1.60 -19.60
C ASP A 68 -12.25 2.12 -18.89
N ALA A 69 -12.25 2.14 -17.56
CA ALA A 69 -13.36 2.64 -16.76
C ALA A 69 -13.59 4.15 -17.01
N SER A 70 -12.52 4.95 -17.00
CA SER A 70 -12.60 6.39 -17.29
C SER A 70 -13.19 6.63 -18.68
N ARG A 71 -12.68 5.93 -19.71
CA ARG A 71 -13.23 6.02 -21.07
C ARG A 71 -14.69 5.58 -21.17
N ALA A 72 -15.10 4.57 -20.39
CA ALA A 72 -16.48 4.11 -20.37
C ALA A 72 -17.40 5.16 -19.73
N ILE A 73 -16.96 5.80 -18.65
CA ILE A 73 -17.67 6.89 -17.99
C ILE A 73 -17.84 8.07 -18.96
N ASP A 74 -16.78 8.50 -19.64
CA ASP A 74 -16.84 9.62 -20.61
C ASP A 74 -17.84 9.34 -21.75
N LYS A 75 -17.90 8.09 -22.22
CA LYS A 75 -18.87 7.66 -23.24
C LYS A 75 -20.29 7.71 -22.71
N CYS A 76 -20.53 7.16 -21.53
CA CYS A 76 -21.84 7.21 -20.88
C CYS A 76 -22.29 8.65 -20.68
N GLU A 77 -21.40 9.51 -20.18
CA GLU A 77 -21.65 10.93 -20.00
C GLU A 77 -22.04 11.63 -21.31
N SER A 78 -21.29 11.36 -22.39
CA SER A 78 -21.58 11.92 -23.71
C SER A 78 -22.97 11.51 -24.22
N LEU A 79 -23.39 10.26 -24.00
CA LEU A 79 -24.73 9.79 -24.35
C LEU A 79 -25.82 10.51 -23.54
N VAL A 80 -25.57 10.76 -22.26
CA VAL A 80 -26.52 11.50 -21.42
C VAL A 80 -26.60 12.97 -21.86
N LYS A 81 -25.45 13.61 -22.15
CA LYS A 81 -25.40 14.98 -22.70
C LYS A 81 -26.20 15.10 -24.01
N ASP A 82 -26.08 14.13 -24.91
CA ASP A 82 -26.83 14.08 -26.17
C ASP A 82 -28.35 13.92 -25.93
N LEU A 83 -28.75 13.05 -25.00
CA LEU A 83 -30.16 12.87 -24.65
C LEU A 83 -30.79 14.15 -24.09
N TYR A 84 -30.10 14.82 -23.16
CA TYR A 84 -30.57 16.10 -22.60
C TYR A 84 -30.72 17.15 -23.69
N SER A 85 -29.73 17.26 -24.57
CA SER A 85 -29.75 18.18 -25.71
C SER A 85 -30.94 17.92 -26.64
N LYS A 86 -31.25 16.65 -26.94
CA LYS A 86 -32.43 16.26 -27.74
C LYS A 86 -33.76 16.61 -27.10
N LEU A 87 -33.82 16.62 -25.76
CA LEU A 87 -35.01 17.01 -25.00
C LEU A 87 -35.08 18.53 -24.76
N GLY A 88 -34.12 19.31 -25.26
CA GLY A 88 -34.05 20.76 -25.02
C GLY A 88 -33.65 21.14 -23.59
N LEU A 89 -33.05 20.20 -22.85
CA LEU A 89 -32.56 20.40 -21.49
C LEU A 89 -31.04 20.64 -21.50
N GLN A 90 -30.53 21.36 -20.50
CA GLN A 90 -29.10 21.53 -20.29
C GLN A 90 -28.59 20.47 -19.30
N TYR A 91 -27.56 19.72 -19.70
CA TYR A 91 -26.87 18.79 -18.80
C TYR A 91 -26.04 19.58 -17.76
N ARG A 92 -26.16 19.21 -16.47
CA ARG A 92 -25.39 19.78 -15.36
C ARG A 92 -24.62 18.67 -14.66
N GLU A 93 -23.31 18.84 -14.55
CA GLU A 93 -22.46 18.01 -13.71
C GLU A 93 -22.70 18.45 -12.26
N SER A 94 -23.77 17.94 -11.65
CA SER A 94 -24.17 18.35 -10.30
C SER A 94 -23.14 17.89 -9.26
N SER A 95 -22.25 18.81 -8.87
CA SER A 95 -21.58 18.77 -7.57
C SER A 95 -22.58 19.23 -6.51
N SER A 96 -22.70 18.50 -5.40
CA SER A 96 -23.74 18.71 -4.37
C SER A 96 -23.62 20.02 -3.57
N GLU A 97 -22.70 20.92 -3.93
CA GLU A 97 -22.49 22.21 -3.26
C GLU A 97 -23.20 23.39 -3.96
N ASP A 98 -23.87 23.16 -5.10
CA ASP A 98 -24.43 24.23 -5.94
C ASP A 98 -25.97 24.19 -5.98
N GLU A 99 -26.59 23.74 -4.88
CA GLU A 99 -28.04 23.70 -4.63
C GLU A 99 -28.63 25.10 -4.34
N ASP A 100 -27.82 26.09 -3.94
CA ASP A 100 -28.31 27.43 -3.57
C ASP A 100 -28.82 28.27 -4.76
N LEU A 101 -28.46 27.91 -6.00
CA LEU A 101 -28.87 28.65 -7.19
C LEU A 101 -30.00 27.97 -7.99
N ALA A 102 -30.26 26.69 -7.79
CA ALA A 102 -31.30 25.92 -8.48
C ALA A 102 -32.62 25.84 -7.70
N ALA A 103 -32.62 26.16 -6.41
CA ALA A 103 -33.82 26.19 -5.56
C ALA A 103 -34.81 27.34 -5.89
N LYS A 104 -34.54 28.16 -6.91
CA LYS A 104 -35.43 29.26 -7.30
C LYS A 104 -36.37 28.82 -8.42
N ALA A 105 -37.62 28.55 -8.01
CA ALA A 105 -38.81 28.17 -8.78
C ALA A 105 -39.07 26.65 -8.90
N MET A 106 -39.30 25.98 -7.76
CA MET A 106 -40.22 24.83 -7.75
C MET A 106 -41.62 25.37 -7.45
N GLU A 107 -42.53 25.29 -8.43
CA GLU A 107 -43.95 25.67 -8.29
C GLU A 107 -44.63 24.65 -7.37
N VAL A 108 -44.85 25.05 -6.11
CA VAL A 108 -45.55 24.24 -5.12
C VAL A 108 -47.06 24.45 -5.34
N ILE A 109 -47.74 23.40 -5.76
CA ILE A 109 -49.22 23.36 -5.83
C ILE A 109 -49.72 22.95 -4.44
N GLU A 110 -50.32 23.89 -3.71
CA GLU A 110 -51.06 23.59 -2.47
C GLU A 110 -52.35 22.86 -2.85
N ILE A 111 -52.42 21.58 -2.51
CA ILE A 111 -53.67 20.81 -2.54
C ILE A 111 -54.32 21.00 -1.17
N PRO A 112 -55.51 21.61 -1.07
CA PRO A 112 -56.19 21.77 0.20
C PRO A 112 -56.52 20.41 0.81
N ASP A 113 -56.13 20.26 2.05
CA ASP A 113 -56.31 19.12 2.93
C ASP A 113 -57.79 19.03 3.33
N GLU A 114 -58.59 18.34 2.50
CA GLU A 114 -59.83 17.74 2.97
C GLU A 114 -59.48 16.46 3.74
N ASP A 115 -59.87 16.46 5.01
CA ASP A 115 -59.72 15.38 5.98
C ASP A 115 -60.17 14.04 5.41
N ASP A 116 -59.23 13.10 5.22
CA ASP A 116 -59.51 11.68 5.35
C ASP A 116 -58.28 10.95 5.91
N ASP A 117 -58.49 10.37 7.08
CA ASP A 117 -57.60 9.57 7.92
C ASP A 117 -57.15 8.27 7.24
N ASP A 118 -56.19 8.35 6.31
CA ASP A 118 -55.37 7.19 5.93
C ASP A 118 -53.91 7.47 6.25
N VAL A 119 -53.49 7.10 7.46
CA VAL A 119 -52.08 6.98 7.85
C VAL A 119 -51.44 5.87 7.01
N MET A 120 -51.01 6.21 5.81
CA MET A 120 -49.97 5.46 5.13
C MET A 120 -48.69 5.68 5.95
N SER A 121 -48.35 4.68 6.76
CA SER A 121 -47.08 4.63 7.47
C SER A 121 -45.94 4.66 6.45
N ILE A 122 -45.41 5.85 6.18
CA ILE A 122 -44.18 6.02 5.41
C ILE A 122 -43.05 5.55 6.31
N ASP A 123 -42.74 4.27 6.18
CA ASP A 123 -41.48 3.72 6.63
C ASP A 123 -40.33 4.51 5.96
N PRO A 124 -39.32 5.02 6.69
CA PRO A 124 -38.23 5.77 6.10
C PRO A 124 -37.55 4.95 5.00
N GLY A 125 -37.67 5.43 3.76
CA GLY A 125 -37.30 4.78 2.50
C GLY A 125 -35.81 4.52 2.27
N TRP A 126 -35.08 4.08 3.30
CA TRP A 126 -33.71 3.60 3.23
C TRP A 126 -33.67 2.07 3.07
N LYS A 127 -34.79 1.39 3.32
CA LYS A 127 -34.92 -0.06 3.22
C LYS A 127 -34.92 -0.58 1.78
N HIS A 128 -35.35 0.22 0.80
CA HIS A 128 -35.27 -0.16 -0.61
C HIS A 128 -33.83 -0.13 -1.17
N ILE A 129 -32.97 0.77 -0.65
CA ILE A 129 -31.55 0.80 -1.00
C ILE A 129 -30.82 -0.37 -0.32
N LEU A 130 -31.18 -0.68 0.92
CA LEU A 130 -30.66 -1.87 1.62
C LEU A 130 -31.10 -3.18 0.97
N HIS A 131 -32.30 -3.25 0.37
CA HIS A 131 -32.77 -4.46 -0.30
C HIS A 131 -31.97 -4.79 -1.59
N LEU A 132 -31.43 -3.77 -2.26
CA LEU A 132 -30.57 -3.99 -3.44
C LEU A 132 -29.15 -4.43 -3.04
N PHE A 133 -28.65 -3.98 -1.88
CA PHE A 133 -27.39 -4.45 -1.31
C PHE A 133 -27.51 -5.79 -0.57
N SER A 134 -28.69 -6.18 -0.09
CA SER A 134 -28.89 -7.43 0.66
C SER A 134 -29.08 -8.66 -0.21
N LEU A 135 -29.25 -8.52 -1.53
CA LEU A 135 -29.37 -9.66 -2.44
C LEU A 135 -28.03 -10.21 -2.96
N PHE A 136 -26.91 -9.56 -2.65
CA PHE A 136 -25.58 -10.10 -2.95
C PHE A 136 -24.64 -9.93 -1.76
N PRO A 137 -24.69 -10.83 -0.75
CA PRO A 137 -23.48 -11.13 -0.02
C PRO A 137 -22.53 -11.78 -1.03
N SER A 138 -21.62 -11.01 -1.65
CA SER A 138 -20.58 -11.64 -2.45
C SER A 138 -19.84 -12.58 -1.50
N LEU A 139 -19.76 -13.85 -1.88
CA LEU A 139 -19.08 -14.90 -1.12
C LEU A 139 -17.65 -14.45 -0.74
N GLU A 140 -17.05 -13.62 -1.60
CA GLU A 140 -15.78 -12.92 -1.42
C GLU A 140 -15.71 -12.01 -0.18
N LEU A 141 -16.79 -11.28 0.15
CA LEU A 141 -16.79 -10.38 1.31
C LEU A 141 -16.93 -11.17 2.62
N GLN A 142 -17.69 -12.27 2.61
CA GLN A 142 -17.77 -13.18 3.76
C GLN A 142 -16.44 -13.93 3.97
N GLU A 143 -15.78 -14.36 2.89
CA GLU A 143 -14.46 -14.99 2.93
C GLU A 143 -13.37 -14.01 3.40
N ALA A 144 -13.39 -12.76 2.91
CA ALA A 144 -12.51 -11.71 3.39
C ALA A 144 -12.70 -11.43 4.89
N VAL A 145 -13.94 -11.35 5.36
CA VAL A 145 -14.25 -11.18 6.79
C VAL A 145 -13.81 -12.40 7.61
N ALA A 146 -13.96 -13.61 7.08
CA ALA A 146 -13.47 -14.83 7.73
C ALA A 146 -11.93 -14.89 7.78
N ALA A 147 -11.25 -14.48 6.71
CA ALA A 147 -9.80 -14.38 6.63
C ALA A 147 -9.25 -13.31 7.59
N ILE A 148 -9.89 -12.13 7.67
CA ILE A 148 -9.54 -11.07 8.62
C ILE A 148 -9.69 -11.57 10.06
N ARG A 149 -10.79 -12.26 10.38
CA ARG A 149 -11.00 -12.83 11.73
C ARG A 149 -9.97 -13.90 12.06
N LYS A 150 -9.62 -14.76 11.10
CA LYS A 150 -8.59 -15.80 11.25
C LYS A 150 -7.19 -15.18 11.43
N SER A 151 -6.89 -14.11 10.69
CA SER A 151 -5.65 -13.34 10.82
C SER A 151 -5.55 -12.71 12.22
N ALA A 152 -6.61 -12.05 12.70
CA ALA A 152 -6.65 -11.48 14.05
C ALA A 152 -6.43 -12.54 15.14
N GLN A 153 -7.01 -13.73 14.99
CA GLN A 153 -6.79 -14.84 15.92
C GLN A 153 -5.36 -15.40 15.85
N ASN A 154 -4.76 -15.46 14.66
CA ASN A 154 -3.37 -15.92 14.50
C ASN A 154 -2.38 -14.91 15.09
N VAL A 155 -2.62 -13.60 14.92
CA VAL A 155 -1.83 -12.54 15.55
C VAL A 155 -1.94 -12.64 17.07
N GLN A 156 -3.14 -12.83 17.62
CA GLN A 156 -3.31 -13.00 19.07
C GLN A 156 -2.56 -14.24 19.59
N LYS A 157 -2.67 -15.39 18.91
CA LYS A 157 -1.94 -16.62 19.27
C LYS A 157 -0.42 -16.44 19.17
N PHE A 158 0.05 -15.67 18.21
CA PHE A 158 1.47 -15.34 18.08
C PHE A 158 1.94 -14.47 19.24
N VAL A 159 1.20 -13.41 19.56
CA VAL A 159 1.48 -12.54 20.73
C VAL A 159 1.52 -13.35 22.02
N ASP A 160 0.55 -14.25 22.22
CA ASP A 160 0.51 -15.11 23.39
C ASP A 160 1.69 -16.11 23.43
N ALA A 161 2.07 -16.69 22.28
CA ALA A 161 3.20 -17.61 22.17
C ALA A 161 4.55 -16.90 22.41
N VAL A 162 4.70 -15.67 21.92
CA VAL A 162 5.89 -14.82 22.17
C VAL A 162 5.97 -14.45 23.64
N ASN A 163 4.86 -14.00 24.24
CA ASN A 163 4.81 -13.65 25.67
C ASN A 163 5.03 -14.86 26.59
N LYS A 164 4.62 -16.07 26.16
CA LYS A 164 4.86 -17.31 26.91
C LYS A 164 6.31 -17.78 26.80
N LYS A 165 7.00 -17.44 25.71
CA LYS A 165 8.42 -17.75 25.49
C LYS A 165 9.35 -16.75 26.18
N THR A 166 8.98 -15.47 26.25
CA THR A 166 9.72 -14.46 27.04
C THR A 166 9.67 -14.75 28.53
N SER A 167 8.57 -15.31 29.06
CA SER A 167 8.49 -15.73 30.46
C SER A 167 9.24 -17.04 30.78
N ALA A 168 9.66 -17.81 29.76
CA ALA A 168 10.36 -19.09 29.92
C ALA A 168 11.88 -18.99 29.67
N GLN A 169 12.41 -17.85 29.22
CA GLN A 169 13.83 -17.66 28.88
C GLN A 169 14.68 -17.00 29.98
N ASP A 170 14.13 -16.72 31.17
CA ASP A 170 14.90 -16.18 32.31
C ASP A 170 15.79 -17.21 33.04
N ALA A 171 15.93 -18.41 32.50
CA ALA A 171 16.81 -19.44 33.04
C ALA A 171 17.57 -20.19 31.95
N GLN A 172 18.51 -19.54 31.26
CA GLN A 172 19.85 -20.08 30.95
C GLN A 172 20.64 -19.15 30.01
N LYS A 173 21.81 -18.73 30.52
CA LYS A 173 22.84 -17.91 29.87
C LYS A 173 23.57 -18.68 28.76
N GLY A 174 23.79 -18.05 27.60
CA GLY A 174 24.85 -18.45 26.67
C GLY A 174 24.67 -18.10 25.19
N GLN A 175 25.24 -16.96 24.79
CA GLN A 175 25.86 -16.65 23.48
C GLN A 175 25.11 -16.81 22.14
N SER A 176 25.11 -15.67 21.43
CA SER A 176 25.01 -15.45 19.97
C SER A 176 23.63 -15.41 19.31
N GLY A 177 23.30 -14.24 18.75
CA GLY A 177 22.56 -14.12 17.50
C GLY A 177 21.09 -13.70 17.55
N GLY A 178 20.84 -12.40 17.63
CA GLY A 178 19.72 -11.75 16.92
C GLY A 178 18.35 -11.74 17.61
N ASP A 179 18.27 -11.12 18.78
CA ASP A 179 16.99 -10.80 19.44
C ASP A 179 16.58 -9.35 19.07
N LEU A 180 15.49 -9.18 18.33
CA LEU A 180 14.91 -7.89 17.92
C LEU A 180 14.14 -7.20 19.07
N SER A 181 14.62 -7.36 20.30
CA SER A 181 13.98 -6.82 21.48
C SER A 181 15.01 -6.34 22.50
N ARG A 182 15.78 -5.33 22.11
CA ARG A 182 16.29 -4.33 23.04
C ARG A 182 15.95 -2.99 22.42
N ASP A 183 15.21 -2.19 23.18
CA ASP A 183 15.00 -0.76 22.95
C ASP A 183 16.31 -0.17 22.39
N GLU A 184 16.34 0.09 21.09
CA GLU A 184 17.54 0.64 20.46
C GLU A 184 17.72 2.03 21.03
N ASP A 185 18.74 2.20 21.87
CA ASP A 185 19.21 3.49 22.32
C ASP A 185 19.25 4.44 21.10
N LEU A 186 18.50 5.55 21.16
CA LEU A 186 18.47 6.52 20.08
C LEU A 186 19.91 6.96 19.77
N ASN A 187 20.35 6.80 18.53
CA ASN A 187 21.71 7.12 18.11
C ASN A 187 21.75 8.39 17.25
N VAL A 188 22.76 9.22 17.50
CA VAL A 188 23.07 10.38 16.63
C VAL A 188 23.33 9.87 15.21
N GLY A 189 22.68 10.48 14.22
CA GLY A 189 22.71 10.08 12.81
C GLY A 189 21.45 9.35 12.34
N MET A 190 20.58 8.88 13.25
CA MET A 190 19.33 8.22 12.87
C MET A 190 18.35 9.18 12.16
N ARG A 191 17.66 8.67 11.13
CA ARG A 191 16.57 9.38 10.46
C ARG A 191 15.29 9.22 11.28
N ILE A 192 14.82 10.31 11.87
CA ILE A 192 13.67 10.31 12.77
C ILE A 192 12.58 11.27 12.29
N LEU A 193 11.34 11.05 12.77
CA LEU A 193 10.25 12.01 12.64
C LEU A 193 10.16 12.82 13.92
N GLY A 194 10.42 14.13 13.81
CA GLY A 194 10.28 15.08 14.92
C GLY A 194 9.03 15.93 14.76
N LYS A 195 8.30 16.17 15.86
CA LYS A 195 7.16 17.08 15.89
C LYS A 195 7.62 18.50 16.22
N LYS A 196 7.43 19.46 15.31
CA LYS A 196 7.76 20.87 15.56
C LYS A 196 6.66 21.56 16.38
N ARG A 197 6.92 22.79 16.87
CA ARG A 197 5.92 23.61 17.60
C ARG A 197 4.60 23.79 16.84
N THR A 198 4.63 23.78 15.50
CA THR A 198 3.47 23.86 14.59
C THR A 198 2.64 22.56 14.50
N LYS A 199 2.96 21.56 15.33
CA LYS A 199 2.26 20.26 15.41
C LYS A 199 2.29 19.41 14.14
N THR A 200 3.13 19.76 13.17
CA THR A 200 3.45 18.97 11.98
C THR A 200 4.66 18.07 12.24
N TRP A 201 4.61 16.85 11.71
CA TRP A 201 5.73 15.90 11.75
C TRP A 201 6.67 16.17 10.59
N HIS A 202 7.97 16.25 10.89
CA HIS A 202 9.00 16.49 9.89
C HIS A 202 10.08 15.42 10.00
N LYS A 203 10.55 14.94 8.85
CA LYS A 203 11.66 14.02 8.77
C LYS A 203 12.97 14.78 8.97
N GLY A 204 13.80 14.34 9.89
CA GLY A 204 15.08 14.95 10.21
C GLY A 204 16.12 13.89 10.58
N THR A 205 17.36 14.34 10.78
CA THR A 205 18.45 13.51 11.29
C THR A 205 18.72 13.90 12.73
N LEU A 206 18.80 12.92 13.64
CA LEU A 206 19.12 13.18 15.04
C LEU A 206 20.59 13.63 15.16
N ILE A 207 20.83 14.85 15.65
CA ILE A 207 22.19 15.41 15.70
C ILE A 207 22.83 15.38 17.09
N ALA A 208 22.03 15.31 18.15
CA ALA A 208 22.49 15.27 19.54
C ALA A 208 21.36 14.81 20.46
N ILE A 209 21.71 14.22 21.60
CA ILE A 209 20.79 13.92 22.70
C ILE A 209 21.34 14.62 23.94
N GLN A 210 20.55 15.50 24.54
CA GLN A 210 20.91 16.20 25.76
C GLN A 210 20.00 15.70 26.89
N SER A 211 20.58 14.96 27.83
CA SER A 211 19.88 14.58 29.06
C SER A 211 19.77 15.80 29.97
N VAL A 212 18.55 16.22 30.28
CA VAL A 212 18.31 17.15 31.39
C VAL A 212 18.16 16.31 32.66
N GLY A 213 19.09 16.50 33.60
CA GLY A 213 19.05 15.90 34.93
C GLY A 213 18.22 16.73 35.90
#